data_AF-A0A211YS49-F1
#
_entry.id   AF-A0A211YS49-F1
#
_cell.length_a   1.000
_cell.length_b   1.000
_cell.length_c   1.000
_cell.angle_alpha   90.00
_cell.angle_beta   90.00
_cell.angle_gamma   90.00
#
_symmetry.space_group_name_H-M   'P 1'
#
loop_
_entity.id
_entity.type
_entity.pdbx_description
1 polymer ?
#
loop_
_entity_poly.entity_id
_entity_poly.type
_entity_poly.pdbx_seq_one_letter_code
_entity_poly.pdbx_strand_id
1 'polypeptide(L)'
;GHDPVPEPALTELDWGAWEGLRLSDKSRIDPAELARREALGRDFRAPGGESYRELQARLAPLLLRLAAAGRDTVAVCHRGVILALYACAAAILDLTLAQVAAGQAPA
;
A
#
# COMPACT_ATOMS: atom_id res chain seq x y z
N GLY A 1 5.88 -26.86 -10.68
CA GLY A 1 6.13 -25.61 -9.94
C GLY A 1 5.70 -24.46 -10.80
N HIS A 2 5.18 -23.39 -10.22
CA HIS A 2 4.90 -22.16 -10.98
C HIS A 2 6.23 -21.44 -11.28
N ASP A 3 6.34 -20.83 -12.47
CA ASP A 3 7.48 -20.01 -12.86
C ASP A 3 7.15 -18.54 -12.58
N PRO A 4 7.67 -17.93 -11.50
CA PRO A 4 7.33 -16.57 -11.12
C PRO A 4 7.98 -15.56 -12.07
N VAL A 5 7.20 -14.57 -12.50
CA VAL A 5 7.69 -13.46 -13.33
C VAL A 5 8.03 -12.26 -12.43
N PRO A 6 9.24 -11.68 -12.52
CA PRO A 6 9.58 -10.47 -11.79
C PRO A 6 8.65 -9.30 -12.16
N GLU A 7 8.15 -8.60 -11.15
CA GLU A 7 7.28 -7.45 -11.31
C GLU A 7 7.86 -6.25 -10.56
N PRO A 8 8.48 -5.26 -11.26
CA PRO A 8 9.06 -4.08 -10.62
C PRO A 8 8.06 -3.27 -9.79
N ALA A 9 6.78 -3.27 -10.17
CA ALA A 9 5.75 -2.58 -9.40
C ALA A 9 5.53 -3.18 -7.99
N LEU A 10 6.02 -4.40 -7.71
CA LEU A 10 5.93 -5.05 -6.39
C LEU A 10 7.16 -4.83 -5.50
N THR A 11 8.13 -4.01 -5.91
CA THR A 11 9.22 -3.56 -5.02
C THR A 11 8.64 -2.86 -3.79
N GLU A 12 9.27 -3.07 -2.63
CA GLU A 12 8.85 -2.48 -1.36
C GLU A 12 8.76 -0.94 -1.43
N LEU A 13 7.99 -0.36 -0.51
CA LEU A 13 7.98 1.08 -0.25
C LEU A 13 9.42 1.59 -0.07
N ASP A 14 9.76 2.67 -0.78
CA ASP A 14 11.05 3.34 -0.64
C ASP A 14 11.11 4.04 0.74
N TRP A 15 12.06 3.63 1.59
CA TRP A 15 12.25 4.23 2.91
C TRP A 15 13.25 5.39 2.91
N GLY A 16 13.81 5.73 1.75
CA GLY A 16 14.73 6.83 1.54
C GLY A 16 15.91 6.78 2.51
N ALA A 17 16.14 7.89 3.20
CA ALA A 17 17.22 8.00 4.18
C ALA A 17 17.12 7.03 5.37
N TRP A 18 16.03 6.26 5.49
CA TRP A 18 15.85 5.26 6.55
C TRP A 18 16.20 3.84 6.13
N GLU A 19 16.55 3.60 4.86
CA GLU A 19 17.03 2.30 4.43
C GLU A 19 18.28 1.85 5.20
N GLY A 20 18.34 0.57 5.54
CA GLY A 20 19.44 -0.02 6.32
C GLY A 20 19.42 0.29 7.83
N LEU A 21 18.57 1.21 8.30
CA LEU A 21 18.44 1.52 9.73
C LEU A 21 17.60 0.46 10.45
N ARG A 22 17.98 0.12 11.69
CA ARG A 22 17.15 -0.77 12.51
C ARG A 22 16.08 0.05 13.24
N LEU A 23 14.92 -0.56 13.46
CA LEU A 23 13.87 0.00 14.31
C LEU A 23 14.37 0.26 15.74
N SER A 24 15.28 -0.57 16.26
CA SER A 24 15.93 -0.39 17.57
C SER A 24 16.74 0.90 17.68
N ASP A 25 17.28 1.38 16.57
CA ASP A 25 18.08 2.61 16.52
C ASP A 25 17.18 3.86 16.63
N LYS A 26 15.86 3.69 16.50
CA LYS A 26 14.83 4.75 16.67
C LYS A 26 14.30 4.86 18.10
N SER A 27 14.97 4.26 19.09
CA SER A 27 14.58 4.43 20.49
C SER A 27 14.76 5.91 20.91
N ARG A 28 13.62 6.57 21.22
CA ARG A 28 13.39 8.01 21.49
C ARG A 28 12.85 8.84 20.31
N ILE A 29 11.94 8.30 19.49
CA ILE A 29 11.02 9.19 18.76
C ILE A 29 10.15 9.90 19.80
N ASP A 30 10.23 11.22 19.83
CA ASP A 30 9.37 12.11 20.63
C ASP A 30 7.89 11.75 20.36
N PRO A 31 7.07 11.50 21.40
CA PRO A 31 5.64 11.24 21.23
C PRO A 31 4.90 12.27 20.37
N ALA A 32 5.30 13.55 20.42
CA ALA A 32 4.70 14.59 19.57
C ALA A 32 5.02 14.37 18.08
N GLU A 33 6.25 13.95 17.77
CA GLU A 33 6.66 13.60 16.42
C GLU A 33 5.98 12.32 15.94
N LEU A 34 5.79 11.32 16.82
CA LEU A 34 5.02 10.13 16.49
C LEU A 34 3.56 10.50 16.14
N ALA A 35 2.89 11.27 16.99
CA ALA A 35 1.52 11.72 16.74
C ALA A 35 1.39 12.54 15.44
N ARG A 36 2.37 13.42 15.17
CA ARG A 36 2.44 14.15 13.89
C ARG A 36 2.54 13.21 12.70
N ARG A 37 3.37 12.17 12.78
CA ARG A 37 3.52 11.17 11.70
C ARG A 37 2.25 10.35 11.50
N GLU A 38 1.61 9.93 12.59
CA GLU A 38 0.34 9.21 12.55
C GLU A 38 -0.76 10.06 11.89
N ALA A 39 -0.82 11.36 12.21
CA ALA A 39 -1.78 12.30 11.63
C ALA A 39 -1.61 12.47 10.11
N LEU A 40 -0.42 12.24 9.55
CA LEU A 40 -0.19 12.26 8.10
C LEU A 40 -0.80 11.02 7.41
N GLY A 41 -1.06 9.94 8.15
CA GLY A 41 -1.67 8.72 7.61
C GLY A 41 -0.93 8.20 6.37
N ARG A 42 -1.64 8.07 5.25
CA ARG A 42 -1.08 7.58 3.97
C ARG A 42 -0.13 8.56 3.29
N ASP A 43 -0.11 9.82 3.74
CA ASP A 43 0.75 10.88 3.23
C ASP A 43 2.05 10.99 4.03
N PHE A 44 2.22 10.16 5.07
CA PHE A 44 3.51 10.01 5.72
C PHE A 44 4.57 9.56 4.70
N ARG A 45 5.74 10.21 4.75
CA ARG A 45 6.87 9.95 3.87
C ARG A 45 8.17 10.01 4.66
N ALA A 46 9.01 8.98 4.53
CA ALA A 46 10.38 9.05 5.04
C ALA A 46 11.18 10.08 4.24
N PRO A 47 12.21 10.75 4.81
CA PRO A 47 13.00 11.73 4.05
C PRO A 47 13.58 11.11 2.77
N GLY A 48 13.20 11.66 1.62
CA GLY A 48 13.59 11.15 0.30
C GLY A 48 12.92 9.85 -0.16
N GLY A 49 12.08 9.21 0.67
CA GLY A 49 11.44 7.93 0.36
C GLY A 49 10.12 8.07 -0.39
N GLU A 50 9.19 7.13 -0.23
CA GLU A 50 7.86 7.08 -0.84
C GLU A 50 6.75 7.14 0.23
N SER A 51 5.59 7.70 -0.10
CA SER A 51 4.38 7.62 0.73
C SER A 51 3.49 6.44 0.32
N TYR A 52 2.59 5.97 1.20
CA TYR A 52 1.63 4.93 0.83
C TYR A 52 0.70 5.36 -0.31
N ARG A 53 0.39 6.66 -0.43
CA ARG A 53 -0.38 7.18 -1.57
C ARG A 53 0.37 7.00 -2.90
N GLU A 54 1.67 7.31 -2.92
CA GLU A 54 2.51 7.16 -4.11
C GLU A 54 2.71 5.69 -4.47
N LEU A 55 2.93 4.84 -3.46
CA LEU A 55 2.96 3.39 -3.62
C LEU A 55 1.68 2.86 -4.27
N GLN A 56 0.51 3.29 -3.78
CA GLN A 56 -0.78 2.92 -4.37
C GLN A 56 -0.90 3.42 -5.81
N ALA A 57 -0.44 4.63 -6.11
CA ALA A 57 -0.47 5.19 -7.45
C ALA A 57 0.38 4.37 -8.44
N ARG A 58 1.60 3.95 -8.06
CA ARG A 58 2.43 3.10 -8.94
C ARG A 58 1.95 1.66 -9.04
N LEU A 59 1.18 1.16 -8.07
CA LEU A 59 0.54 -0.15 -8.14
C LEU A 59 -0.68 -0.16 -9.06
N ALA A 60 -1.34 0.99 -9.28
CA ALA A 60 -2.59 1.05 -10.04
C ALA A 60 -2.49 0.47 -11.47
N PRO A 61 -1.46 0.77 -12.29
CA PRO A 61 -1.32 0.16 -13.62
C PRO A 61 -1.19 -1.37 -13.59
N LEU A 62 -0.48 -1.92 -12.59
CA LEU A 62 -0.39 -3.37 -12.39
C LEU A 62 -1.78 -3.95 -12.08
N LEU A 63 -2.52 -3.34 -11.15
CA LEU A 63 -3.84 -3.82 -10.77
C LEU A 63 -4.84 -3.79 -11.94
N LEU A 64 -4.83 -2.73 -12.75
CA LEU A 64 -5.65 -2.65 -13.95
C LEU A 64 -5.31 -3.76 -14.95
N ARG A 65 -4.01 -4.04 -15.16
CA ARG A 65 -3.58 -5.14 -16.04
C ARG A 65 -3.98 -6.51 -15.51
N LEU A 66 -3.86 -6.75 -14.20
CA LEU A 66 -4.27 -8.01 -13.57
C LEU A 66 -5.79 -8.20 -13.64
N ALA A 67 -6.56 -7.14 -13.38
CA ALA A 67 -8.02 -7.16 -13.49
C ALA A 67 -8.47 -7.47 -14.93
N ALA A 68 -7.86 -6.81 -15.93
CA ALA A 68 -8.16 -7.07 -17.35
C ALA A 68 -7.83 -8.50 -17.79
N ALA A 69 -6.82 -9.13 -17.17
CA ALA A 69 -6.48 -10.52 -17.45
C ALA A 69 -7.51 -11.53 -16.90
N GLY A 70 -8.34 -11.12 -15.93
CA GLY A 70 -9.48 -11.90 -15.44
C GLY A 70 -9.14 -13.28 -14.86
N ARG A 71 -7.93 -13.44 -14.28
CA ARG A 71 -7.46 -14.72 -13.73
C ARG A 71 -6.88 -14.56 -12.34
N ASP A 72 -7.03 -15.60 -11.53
CA ASP A 72 -6.42 -15.67 -10.21
C ASP A 72 -4.91 -15.47 -10.28
N THR A 73 -4.40 -14.58 -9.44
CA THR A 73 -3.00 -14.18 -9.43
C THR A 73 -2.45 -14.23 -8.01
N VAL A 74 -1.30 -14.87 -7.84
CA VAL A 74 -0.53 -14.85 -6.59
C VAL A 74 0.62 -13.87 -6.76
N ALA A 75 0.71 -12.89 -5.85
CA ALA A 75 1.81 -11.94 -5.79
C ALA A 75 2.63 -12.19 -4.50
N VAL A 76 3.93 -12.39 -4.65
CA VAL A 76 4.87 -12.45 -3.52
C VAL A 76 5.57 -11.10 -3.43
N CYS A 77 5.40 -10.41 -2.30
CA CYS A 77 5.89 -9.05 -2.13
C CYS A 77 6.12 -8.74 -0.64
N HIS A 78 6.26 -7.46 -0.32
CA HIS A 78 6.68 -6.98 0.98
C HIS A 78 5.53 -6.33 1.76
N ARG A 79 5.78 -5.97 3.03
CA ARG A 79 4.75 -5.53 3.96
C ARG A 79 4.09 -4.22 3.50
N GLY A 80 4.84 -3.25 3.00
CA GLY A 80 4.29 -1.98 2.53
C GLY A 80 3.34 -2.18 1.35
N VAL A 81 3.74 -3.01 0.38
CA VAL A 81 2.89 -3.39 -0.77
C VAL A 81 1.61 -4.09 -0.33
N ILE A 82 1.71 -5.08 0.56
CA ILE A 82 0.53 -5.81 1.09
C ILE A 82 -0.45 -4.83 1.75
N LEU A 83 0.03 -3.94 2.61
CA LEU A 83 -0.82 -2.96 3.30
C LEU A 83 -1.43 -1.95 2.35
N ALA A 84 -0.68 -1.49 1.34
CA ALA A 84 -1.19 -0.58 0.32
C ALA A 84 -2.35 -1.22 -0.46
N LEU A 85 -2.20 -2.47 -0.88
CA LEU A 85 -3.23 -3.23 -1.59
C LEU A 85 -4.43 -3.55 -0.70
N TYR A 86 -4.20 -3.97 0.54
CA TYR A 86 -5.26 -4.25 1.51
C TYR A 86 -6.10 -3.00 1.79
N ALA A 87 -5.46 -1.84 1.98
CA ALA A 87 -6.16 -0.58 2.19
C ALA A 87 -6.99 -0.16 0.96
N CYS A 88 -6.50 -0.37 -0.26
CA CYS A 88 -7.29 -0.16 -1.47
C CYS A 88 -8.52 -1.06 -1.52
N ALA A 89 -8.35 -2.35 -1.24
CA ALA A 89 -9.45 -3.32 -1.23
C ALA A 89 -10.49 -3.01 -0.15
N ALA A 90 -10.04 -2.67 1.07
CA ALA A 90 -10.94 -2.32 2.18
C ALA A 90 -11.74 -1.04 1.89
N ALA A 91 -11.09 -0.01 1.33
CA ALA A 91 -11.80 1.22 0.94
C ALA A 91 -12.87 0.98 -0.14
N ILE A 92 -12.64 0.01 -1.04
CA ILE A 92 -13.66 -0.43 -2.01
C ILE A 92 -14.82 -1.14 -1.30
N LEU A 93 -14.53 -2.03 -0.35
CA LEU A 93 -15.57 -2.73 0.42
C LEU A 93 -16.46 -1.76 1.20
N ASP A 94 -15.89 -0.71 1.80
CA ASP A 94 -16.67 0.31 2.50
C ASP A 94 -17.61 1.08 1.56
N LEU A 95 -17.15 1.42 0.35
CA LEU A 95 -17.97 2.08 -0.66
C LEU A 95 -19.07 1.15 -1.20
N THR A 96 -18.74 -0.11 -1.48
CA THR A 96 -19.70 -1.12 -1.95
C THR A 96 -20.77 -1.39 -0.89
N LEU A 97 -20.39 -1.52 0.38
CA LEU A 97 -21.35 -1.70 1.47
C LEU A 97 -22.23 -0.46 1.65
N ALA A 98 -21.67 0.75 1.51
CA ALA A 98 -22.45 1.98 1.52
C ALA A 98 -23.45 2.05 0.36
N GLN A 99 -23.06 1.63 -0.86
CA GLN A 99 -23.95 1.57 -2.03
C GLN A 99 -25.07 0.54 -1.87
N VAL A 100 -24.74 -0.66 -1.38
CA VAL A 100 -25.72 -1.71 -1.08
C VAL A 100 -26.70 -1.24 0.01
N ALA A 101 -26.21 -0.60 1.07
CA ALA A 101 -27.06 -0.02 2.12
C ALA A 101 -27.95 1.12 1.59
N ALA A 102 -27.49 1.87 0.58
CA ALA A 102 -28.27 2.91 -0.10
C ALA A 102 -29.21 2.35 -1.20
N GLY A 103 -29.29 1.03 -1.37
CA GLY A 103 -30.16 0.39 -2.38
C GLY A 103 -29.71 0.57 -3.83
N GLN A 104 -28.44 0.92 -4.05
CA GLN A 104 -27.84 1.07 -5.37
C GLN A 104 -27.08 -0.22 -5.71
N ALA A 105 -27.34 -0.80 -6.89
CA ALA A 105 -26.63 -2.00 -7.31
C ALA A 105 -25.13 -1.68 -7.52
N PRO A 106 -24.21 -2.53 -7.02
CA PRO A 106 -22.79 -2.38 -7.32
C PRO A 106 -22.57 -2.61 -8.82
N ALA A 107 -21.71 -1.79 -9.43
CA ALA A 107 -21.34 -1.86 -10.84
C ALA A 107 -20.51 -3.11 -11.17
#